data_AF-W4RQW6-F1
#
_entry.id   AF-W4RQW6-F1
#
_cell.length_a   1.000
_cell.length_b   1.000
_cell.length_c   1.000
_cell.angle_alpha   90.00
_cell.angle_beta   90.00
_cell.angle_gamma   90.00
#
_symmetry.space_group_name_H-M   'P 1'
#
loop_
_entity.id
_entity.type
_entity.pdbx_description
1 polymer ?
#
loop_
_entity_poly.entity_id
_entity_poly.type
_entity_poly.pdbx_seq_one_letter_code
_entity_poly.pdbx_strand_id
1 'polypeptide(L)' 'MKSLVLAEKPSVARELARVLGCNKTHKSYFEGNQYIVTWALGHLIELKMPENYDPKYKVWKLEELPIILIKWG' A
#
# COMPACT_ATOMS: atom_id res chain seq x y z
N MET A 1 -19.98 -11.16 9.47
CA MET A 1 -19.03 -10.43 8.59
C MET A 1 -17.78 -10.16 9.41
N LYS A 2 -16.58 -10.34 8.84
CA LYS A 2 -15.31 -10.07 9.56
C LYS A 2 -14.77 -8.69 9.19
N SER A 3 -14.09 -8.03 10.12
CA SER A 3 -13.40 -6.76 9.87
C SER A 3 -11.96 -7.02 9.43
N LEU A 4 -11.48 -6.28 8.43
CA LEU A 4 -10.09 -6.34 7.97
C LEU A 4 -9.25 -5.29 8.69
N VAL A 5 -8.12 -5.71 9.25
CA VAL A 5 -7.11 -4.85 9.88
C VAL A 5 -5.85 -4.89 9.02
N LEU A 6 -5.44 -3.73 8.51
CA LEU A 6 -4.24 -3.58 7.68
C LEU A 6 -3.13 -2.89 8.50
N ALA A 7 -2.02 -3.59 8.73
CA ALA A 7 -0.82 -3.04 9.37
C ALA A 7 0.25 -2.59 8.34
N GLU A 8 1.21 -1.78 8.77
CA GLU A 8 2.30 -1.30 7.91
C GLU A 8 3.43 -2.33 7.65
N LYS A 9 3.54 -3.36 8.50
CA LYS A 9 4.61 -4.37 8.45
C LYS A 9 4.22 -5.65 9.19
N PRO A 10 4.85 -6.80 8.87
CA PRO A 10 4.48 -8.10 9.44
C PRO A 10 4.57 -8.17 10.97
N SER A 11 5.54 -7.49 11.59
CA SER A 11 5.71 -7.52 13.04
C SER A 11 4.56 -6.86 13.79
N VAL A 12 4.02 -5.75 13.27
CA VAL A 12 2.85 -5.06 13.85
C VAL A 12 1.59 -5.90 13.68
N ALA A 13 1.39 -6.50 12.49
CA ALA A 13 0.27 -7.41 12.27
C ALA A 13 0.26 -8.60 13.24
N ARG A 14 1.44 -9.15 13.57
CA ARG A 14 1.55 -10.26 14.53
C ARG A 14 1.08 -9.87 15.93
N GLU A 15 1.47 -8.70 16.42
CA GLU A 15 1.03 -8.20 17.73
C GLU A 15 -0.48 -7.92 17.75
N LEU A 16 -1.01 -7.31 16.70
CA LEU A 16 -2.45 -7.08 16.55
C LEU A 16 -3.23 -8.40 16.51
N ALA A 17 -2.76 -9.37 15.73
CA ALA A 17 -3.38 -10.70 15.66
C ALA A 17 -3.43 -11.40 17.02
N ARG A 18 -2.36 -11.28 17.82
CA ARG A 18 -2.30 -11.82 19.19
C ARG A 18 -3.37 -11.21 20.09
N VAL A 19 -3.51 -9.89 20.10
CA VAL A 19 -4.49 -9.18 20.95
C VAL A 19 -5.92 -9.41 20.47
N LEU A 20 -6.13 -9.52 19.15
CA LEU A 20 -7.46 -9.72 18.54
C LEU A 20 -7.90 -11.19 18.51
N GLY A 21 -7.09 -12.13 19.02
CA GLY A 21 -7.41 -13.57 19.05
C GLY A 21 -7.43 -14.22 17.66
N CYS A 22 -6.63 -13.71 16.73
CA CYS A 22 -6.47 -14.28 15.38
C CYS A 22 -5.45 -15.43 15.39
N ASN A 23 -5.89 -16.61 15.83
CA ASN A 23 -5.01 -17.76 16.05
C ASN A 23 -4.71 -18.57 14.77
N LYS A 24 -5.49 -18.40 13.69
CA LYS A 24 -5.22 -19.07 12.42
C LYS A 24 -4.16 -18.30 11.65
N THR A 25 -3.02 -18.93 11.42
CA THR A 25 -1.90 -18.32 10.71
C THR A 25 -1.89 -18.75 9.26
N HIS A 26 -1.81 -17.78 8.36
CA HIS A 26 -1.61 -17.98 6.91
C HIS A 26 -0.34 -17.27 6.46
N LYS A 27 0.05 -17.47 5.20
CA LYS A 27 1.29 -16.91 4.63
C LYS A 27 1.34 -15.37 4.69
N SER A 28 0.20 -14.69 4.50
CA SER A 28 0.12 -13.23 4.36
C SER A 28 -0.90 -12.56 5.29
N TYR A 29 -1.52 -13.31 6.19
CA TYR A 29 -2.50 -12.78 7.14
C TYR A 29 -2.71 -13.74 8.33
N PHE A 30 -3.34 -13.22 9.37
CA PHE A 30 -3.87 -13.96 10.50
C PHE A 30 -5.39 -13.86 10.50
N GLU A 31 -6.08 -14.93 10.89
CA GLU A 31 -7.53 -14.99 10.88
C GLU A 31 -8.08 -15.39 12.26
N GLY A 32 -9.07 -14.62 12.71
CA GLY A 32 -9.88 -14.90 13.90
C GLY A 32 -11.35 -15.02 13.54
N ASN A 33 -12.20 -15.11 14.56
CA ASN A 33 -13.64 -15.21 14.33
C ASN A 33 -14.25 -13.90 13.81
N GLN A 34 -13.74 -12.76 14.30
CA GLN A 34 -14.25 -11.42 14.00
C GLN A 34 -13.31 -10.58 13.12
N TYR A 35 -12.02 -10.92 13.07
CA TYR A 35 -10.98 -10.13 12.41
C TYR A 35 -10.14 -10.95 11.43
N ILE A 36 -9.69 -10.28 10.37
CA ILE A 36 -8.58 -10.71 9.50
C ILE A 36 -7.51 -9.65 9.64
N VAL A 37 -6.28 -10.03 9.99
CA VAL A 37 -5.15 -9.09 10.16
C VAL A 37 -4.10 -9.38 9.09
N THR A 38 -3.82 -8.40 8.24
CA THR A 38 -2.79 -8.48 7.19
C THR A 38 -1.87 -7.26 7.26
N TRP A 39 -0.87 -7.19 6.38
CA TRP A 39 0.11 -6.11 6.36
C TRP A 39 0.48 -5.69 4.94
N ALA A 40 0.73 -4.40 4.77
CA ALA A 40 1.55 -3.89 3.69
C ALA A 40 3.04 -4.15 4.00
N LEU A 41 3.89 -4.21 2.99
CA LEU A 41 5.34 -4.22 3.18
C LEU A 41 5.91 -3.05 2.37
N GLY A 42 6.21 -1.94 3.05
CA GLY A 42 6.58 -0.70 2.37
C GLY A 42 5.41 -0.04 1.66
N HIS A 43 5.71 0.80 0.67
CA HIS A 43 4.70 1.45 -0.16
C HIS A 43 4.10 0.44 -1.15
N LEU A 44 2.80 0.17 -1.03
CA LEU A 44 2.09 -0.70 -1.99
C LEU A 44 1.90 -0.03 -3.35
N ILE A 45 1.95 1.31 -3.36
CA ILE A 45 1.79 2.16 -4.53
C ILE A 45 2.84 3.26 -4.47
N GLU A 46 3.28 3.67 -5.65
CA GLU A 46 4.24 4.75 -5.82
C GLU A 46 3.67 5.77 -6.81
N LEU A 47 4.22 6.99 -6.76
CA LEU A 47 3.85 8.02 -7.72
C LEU A 47 4.26 7.57 -9.13
N LYS A 48 3.39 7.82 -10.11
CA LYS A 48 3.77 7.70 -11.51
C LYS A 48 4.90 8.70 -11.81
N MET A 49 5.94 8.24 -12.48
CA MET A 49 6.97 9.11 -13.06
C MET A 49 6.39 10.04 -14.13
N PRO A 50 7.00 11.21 -14.42
CA PRO A 50 6.54 12.15 -15.43
C PRO A 50 6.21 11.50 -16.79
N GLU A 51 7.07 10.60 -17.28
CA GLU A 51 6.90 9.90 -18.56
C GLU A 51 5.68 8.98 -18.61
N ASN A 52 5.14 8.57 -17.46
CA ASN A 52 3.91 7.78 -17.38
C ASN A 52 2.66 8.65 -17.58
N TYR A 53 2.78 9.98 -17.49
CA TYR A 53 1.71 10.93 -17.82
C TYR A 53 1.78 11.38 -19.27
N ASP A 54 3.00 11.65 -19.77
CA ASP A 54 3.26 11.95 -21.19
C ASP A 54 4.68 11.50 -21.56
N PRO A 55 4.87 10.66 -22.58
CA PRO A 55 6.19 10.20 -23.02
C PRO A 55 7.20 11.33 -23.30
N LYS A 56 6.74 12.55 -23.63
CA LYS A 56 7.64 13.71 -23.85
C LYS A 56 8.46 14.06 -22.61
N TYR A 57 7.92 13.80 -21.41
CA TYR A 57 8.61 14.09 -20.14
C TYR A 57 9.73 13.10 -19.81
N LYS A 58 9.94 12.06 -20.62
CA LYS A 58 11.10 11.17 -20.50
C LYS A 58 12.42 11.92 -20.71
N VAL A 59 12.41 12.98 -21.52
CA VAL A 59 13.58 13.84 -21.75
C VAL A 59 13.36 15.17 -21.03
N TRP A 60 14.32 15.53 -20.19
CA TRP A 60 14.25 16.77 -19.41
C TRP A 60 14.49 17.99 -20.30
N LYS A 61 13.54 18.92 -20.27
CA LYS A 61 13.55 20.18 -21.01
C LYS A 61 13.05 21.29 -20.10
N LEU A 62 13.75 22.42 -20.08
CA LEU A 62 13.40 23.53 -19.19
C LEU A 62 12.05 24.15 -19.59
N GLU A 63 11.72 24.11 -20.88
CA GLU A 63 10.49 24.66 -21.46
C GLU A 63 9.23 23.88 -21.05
N GLU A 64 9.40 22.63 -20.62
CA GLU A 64 8.31 21.75 -20.14
C GLU A 64 8.07 21.87 -18.64
N LEU A 65 8.86 22.71 -17.94
CA LEU A 65 8.73 22.93 -16.51
C LEU A 65 7.89 24.19 -16.21
N PRO A 66 7.04 24.16 -15.17
CA PRO A 66 6.78 23.01 -14.29
C PRO A 66 5.78 22.01 -14.89
N ILE A 67 5.98 20.72 -14.62
CA ILE A 67 5.01 19.68 -14.95
C ILE A 67 3.88 19.72 -13.91
N ILE A 68 2.71 20.23 -14.31
CA ILE A 68 1.53 20.34 -13.43
C ILE A 68 0.45 19.38 -13.92
N LEU A 69 0.01 18.48 -13.04
CA LEU A 69 -1.05 17.52 -13.32
C LEU A 69 -2.40 18.09 -12.88
N ILE A 70 -3.39 18.07 -13.78
CA ILE A 70 -4.77 18.51 -13.47
C ILE A 70 -5.53 17.42 -12.71
N LYS A 71 -5.11 16.15 -12.81
CA LYS A 71 -5.67 15.02 -12.08
C LYS A 71 -4.61 13.94 -11.85
N TRP A 72 -4.48 13.47 -10.61
CA TRP A 72 -3.68 12.28 -10.28
C TRP A 72 -4.50 11.05 -10.69
N GLY A 73 -3.96 10.27 -11.63
CA GLY A 73 -4.63 9.11 -12.20
C GLY A 73 -4.62 7.89 -11.31
#